data_AF-A0ABD0S122-F1
#
_entry.id   AF-A0ABD0S122-F1
#
_cell.length_a   1.000
_cell.length_b   1.000
_cell.length_c   1.000
_cell.angle_alpha   90.00
_cell.angle_beta   90.00
_cell.angle_gamma   90.00
#
_symmetry.space_group_name_H-M   'P 1'
#
loop_
_entity.id
_entity.type
_entity.pdbx_description
1 polymer ?
#
loop_
_entity_poly.entity_id
_entity_poly.type
_entity_poly.pdbx_seq_one_letter_code
_entity_poly.pdbx_strand_id
1 'polypeptide(L)'
;YYTPAMLGLKADQEVLGELVRTKAPAVWRLMQDHGVMWTLVVSRWFICLFIDILPVETVLRIWDCLFYEGSKILFRVALTLIHHHQDEIVQAQNLPDICESFKRITRGAFVEDCHAFMQVRRTRPHPT
;
A
#
# COMPACT_ATOMS: atom_id res chain seq x y z
N TYR A 1 -10.20 14.73 -3.77
CA TYR A 1 -10.54 13.36 -3.37
C TYR A 1 -12.02 13.06 -3.56
N TYR A 2 -12.91 13.72 -2.82
CA TYR A 2 -14.34 13.40 -2.77
C TYR A 2 -15.21 14.15 -3.79
N THR A 3 -14.66 14.48 -4.96
CA THR A 3 -15.46 15.04 -6.06
C THR A 3 -16.14 13.90 -6.82
N PRO A 4 -17.24 14.15 -7.57
CA PRO A 4 -17.90 13.09 -8.34
C PRO A 4 -16.96 12.34 -9.29
N ALA A 5 -15.98 13.04 -9.86
CA ALA A 5 -14.98 12.45 -10.75
C ALA A 5 -13.83 11.72 -10.03
N MET A 6 -13.68 11.94 -8.71
CA MET A 6 -12.61 11.40 -7.85
C MET A 6 -11.19 11.58 -8.42
N LEU A 7 -10.95 12.67 -9.16
CA LEU A 7 -9.71 12.86 -9.91
C LEU A 7 -8.45 12.80 -9.02
N GLY A 8 -8.49 13.41 -7.83
CA GLY A 8 -7.36 13.35 -6.90
C GLY A 8 -7.06 11.95 -6.38
N LEU A 9 -8.10 11.15 -6.12
CA LEU A 9 -7.91 9.74 -5.73
C LEU A 9 -7.30 8.96 -6.88
N LYS A 10 -7.86 9.08 -8.09
CA LYS A 10 -7.36 8.39 -9.27
C LYS A 10 -5.90 8.73 -9.55
N ALA A 11 -5.54 10.02 -9.47
CA ALA A 11 -4.17 10.47 -9.62
C ALA A 11 -3.23 9.78 -8.62
N ASP A 12 -3.59 9.73 -7.34
CA ASP A 12 -2.77 9.06 -6.32
C ASP A 12 -2.70 7.53 -6.54
N GLN A 13 -3.78 6.90 -6.98
CA GLN A 13 -3.78 5.46 -7.30
C GLN A 13 -2.83 5.14 -8.47
N GLU A 14 -2.83 5.98 -9.51
CA GLU A 14 -1.91 5.85 -10.66
C GLU A 14 -0.45 6.09 -10.23
N VAL A 15 -0.21 7.10 -9.38
CA VAL A 15 1.13 7.34 -8.81
C VAL A 15 1.60 6.11 -8.03
N LEU A 16 0.74 5.50 -7.21
CA LEU A 16 1.10 4.27 -6.52
C LEU A 16 1.36 3.12 -7.50
N GLY A 17 0.54 2.99 -8.55
CA GLY A 17 0.74 2.00 -9.61
C GLY A 17 2.12 2.12 -10.25
N GLU A 18 2.55 3.34 -10.56
CA GLU A 18 3.88 3.64 -11.11
C GLU A 18 5.01 3.29 -10.11
N LEU A 19 4.81 3.59 -8.83
CA LEU A 19 5.76 3.21 -7.78
C LEU A 19 5.90 1.68 -7.66
N VAL A 20 4.78 0.95 -7.73
CA VAL A 20 4.76 -0.52 -7.66
C VAL A 20 5.40 -1.12 -8.92
N ARG A 21 5.10 -0.59 -10.10
CA ARG A 21 5.76 -0.96 -11.36
C ARG A 21 7.28 -0.83 -11.27
N THR A 22 7.77 0.20 -10.59
CA THR A 22 9.22 0.47 -10.43
C THR A 22 9.86 -0.36 -9.30
N LYS A 23 9.17 -0.54 -8.17
CA LYS A 23 9.77 -1.06 -6.92
C LYS A 23 9.33 -2.48 -6.54
N ALA A 24 8.27 -2.99 -7.14
CA ALA A 24 7.76 -4.36 -7.00
C ALA A 24 7.19 -4.85 -8.34
N PRO A 25 8.03 -4.92 -9.41
CA PRO A 25 7.56 -5.17 -10.77
C PRO A 25 6.86 -6.53 -10.94
N ALA A 26 7.19 -7.53 -10.14
CA ALA A 26 6.54 -8.83 -10.18
C ALA A 26 5.06 -8.76 -9.78
N VAL A 27 4.74 -7.98 -8.73
CA VAL A 27 3.36 -7.73 -8.30
C VAL A 27 2.60 -6.94 -9.37
N TRP A 28 3.24 -5.94 -9.97
CA TRP A 28 2.63 -5.18 -11.07
C TRP A 28 2.26 -6.08 -12.25
N ARG A 29 3.19 -6.94 -12.70
CA ARG A 29 2.95 -7.88 -13.81
C ARG A 29 1.82 -8.86 -13.48
N LEU A 30 1.82 -9.45 -12.29
CA LEU A 30 0.75 -10.34 -11.85
C LEU A 30 -0.63 -9.70 -12.03
N MET A 31 -0.78 -8.43 -11.65
CA MET A 31 -2.05 -7.72 -11.79
C MET A 31 -2.42 -7.46 -13.24
N GLN A 32 -1.45 -7.15 -14.11
CA GLN A 32 -1.70 -6.98 -15.54
C GLN A 32 -2.10 -8.31 -16.20
N ASP A 33 -1.38 -9.40 -15.90
CA ASP A 33 -1.58 -10.72 -16.49
C ASP A 33 -2.98 -11.28 -16.19
N HIS A 34 -3.52 -10.95 -15.00
CA HIS A 34 -4.86 -11.36 -14.58
C HIS A 34 -5.94 -10.28 -14.84
N GLY A 35 -5.60 -9.18 -15.51
CA GLY A 35 -6.54 -8.09 -15.83
C GLY A 35 -7.13 -7.40 -14.60
N VAL A 36 -6.43 -7.42 -13.47
CA VAL A 36 -6.93 -6.83 -12.22
C VAL A 36 -6.72 -5.32 -12.25
N MET A 37 -7.82 -4.57 -12.11
CA MET A 37 -7.75 -3.13 -12.01
C MET A 37 -7.10 -2.72 -10.68
N TRP A 38 -5.86 -2.25 -10.77
CA TRP A 38 -5.06 -1.73 -9.65
C TRP A 38 -5.86 -0.80 -8.73
N THR A 39 -6.56 0.16 -9.34
CA THR A 39 -7.35 1.18 -8.65
C THR A 39 -8.42 0.58 -7.75
N LEU A 40 -9.02 -0.56 -8.10
CA LEU A 40 -10.05 -1.20 -7.27
C LEU A 40 -9.46 -1.73 -5.97
N VAL A 41 -8.28 -2.35 -6.04
CA VAL A 41 -7.65 -3.02 -4.88
C VAL A 41 -7.20 -2.00 -3.82
N VAL A 42 -6.67 -0.86 -4.26
CA VAL A 42 -6.09 0.15 -3.35
C VAL A 42 -7.01 1.32 -3.03
N SER A 43 -8.24 1.36 -3.57
CA SER A 43 -9.18 2.48 -3.37
C SER A 43 -9.38 2.86 -1.91
N ARG A 44 -9.67 1.88 -1.04
CA ARG A 44 -9.94 2.17 0.39
C ARG A 44 -8.72 2.66 1.16
N TRP A 45 -7.51 2.29 0.73
CA TRP A 45 -6.28 2.70 1.41
C TRP A 45 -6.14 4.22 1.41
N PHE A 46 -6.50 4.83 0.29
CA PHE A 46 -6.42 6.26 0.08
C PHE A 46 -7.70 7.01 0.48
N ILE A 47 -8.89 6.50 0.10
CA ILE A 47 -10.17 7.15 0.43
C ILE A 47 -10.34 7.32 1.93
N CYS A 48 -9.98 6.28 2.69
CA CYS A 48 -10.17 6.24 4.14
C CYS A 48 -8.86 6.46 4.92
N LEU A 49 -7.76 6.82 4.25
CA LEU A 49 -6.45 7.02 4.88
C LEU A 49 -6.06 5.84 5.80
N PHE A 50 -6.29 4.61 5.32
CA PHE A 50 -6.05 3.34 5.99
C PHE A 50 -6.86 3.02 7.27
N ILE A 51 -7.77 3.89 7.74
CA ILE A 51 -8.48 3.70 9.02
C ILE A 51 -9.30 2.41 9.10
N ASP A 52 -9.91 1.99 8.00
CA ASP A 52 -10.70 0.74 7.91
C ASP A 52 -9.87 -0.47 7.44
N ILE A 53 -8.56 -0.29 7.31
CA ILE A 53 -7.66 -1.25 6.64
C ILE A 53 -6.60 -1.80 7.59
N LEU A 54 -6.05 -0.95 8.46
CA LEU A 54 -4.98 -1.30 9.39
C LEU A 54 -5.43 -1.14 10.85
N PRO A 55 -4.73 -1.77 11.82
CA PRO A 55 -4.99 -1.56 13.24
C PRO A 55 -4.92 -0.09 13.63
N VAL A 56 -5.79 0.34 14.55
CA VAL A 56 -5.96 1.76 14.92
C VAL A 56 -4.66 2.43 15.36
N GLU A 57 -3.82 1.73 16.14
CA GLU A 57 -2.54 2.26 16.61
C GLU A 57 -1.60 2.60 15.44
N THR A 58 -1.53 1.70 14.45
CA THR A 58 -0.76 1.92 13.22
C THR A 58 -1.33 3.07 12.41
N VAL A 59 -2.66 3.19 12.31
CA VAL A 59 -3.29 4.30 11.58
C VAL A 59 -3.00 5.63 12.25
N LEU A 60 -3.11 5.73 13.58
CA LEU A 60 -2.78 6.94 14.32
C LEU A 60 -1.33 7.36 14.08
N ARG A 61 -0.40 6.39 14.04
CA ARG A 61 1.00 6.68 13.73
C ARG A 61 1.22 7.16 12.29
N ILE A 62 0.48 6.59 11.33
CA ILE A 62 0.48 7.07 9.94
C ILE A 62 -0.05 8.51 9.89
N TRP A 63 -1.09 8.82 10.65
CA TRP A 63 -1.70 10.15 10.70
C TRP A 63 -0.80 11.19 11.35
N ASP A 64 -0.07 10.85 12.42
CA ASP A 64 0.98 11.72 12.98
C ASP A 64 1.97 12.15 11.90
N CYS A 65 2.47 11.18 11.12
CA CYS A 65 3.37 11.45 10.01
C CYS A 65 2.68 12.22 8.89
N LEU A 66 1.41 11.92 8.59
CA LEU A 66 0.65 12.64 7.56
C LEU A 66 0.57 14.14 7.89
N PHE A 67 0.26 14.48 9.14
CA PHE A 67 0.15 15.88 9.58
C PHE A 67 1.52 16.57 9.72
N TYR A 68 2.58 15.81 9.98
CA TYR A 68 3.94 16.35 10.15
C TYR A 68 4.73 16.49 8.84
N GLU A 69 4.80 15.43 8.01
CA GLU A 69 5.60 15.37 6.77
C GLU A 69 4.77 15.41 5.47
N GLY A 70 3.44 15.30 5.56
CA GLY A 70 2.52 15.38 4.42
C GLY A 70 2.17 14.02 3.78
N SER A 71 1.44 14.07 2.66
CA SER A 71 0.78 12.89 2.04
C SER A 71 1.72 11.81 1.50
N LYS A 72 3.02 12.09 1.37
CA LYS A 72 4.04 11.11 0.94
C LYS A 72 4.06 9.85 1.81
N ILE A 73 3.68 9.98 3.09
CA ILE A 73 3.62 8.82 3.98
C ILE A 73 2.62 7.76 3.51
N LEU A 74 1.49 8.16 2.91
CA LEU A 74 0.45 7.23 2.45
C LEU A 74 0.99 6.28 1.38
N PHE A 75 1.79 6.82 0.44
CA PHE A 75 2.46 6.03 -0.59
C PHE A 75 3.54 5.12 -0.01
N ARG A 76 4.31 5.60 0.99
CA ARG A 76 5.33 4.80 1.66
C ARG A 76 4.71 3.61 2.39
N VAL A 77 3.62 3.83 3.10
CA VAL A 77 2.84 2.79 3.80
C VAL A 77 2.33 1.75 2.81
N ALA A 78 1.63 2.19 1.76
CA ALA A 78 1.12 1.30 0.72
C ALA A 78 2.24 0.44 0.11
N LEU A 79 3.35 1.07 -0.27
CA LEU A 79 4.46 0.38 -0.90
C LEU A 79 5.20 -0.55 0.07
N THR A 80 5.28 -0.20 1.37
CA THR A 80 5.82 -1.08 2.41
C THR A 80 5.00 -2.35 2.53
N LEU A 81 3.66 -2.25 2.60
CA LEU A 81 2.77 -3.42 2.67
C LEU A 81 2.99 -4.36 1.48
N ILE A 82 2.96 -3.79 0.26
CA ILE A 82 3.10 -4.57 -0.98
C ILE A 82 4.48 -5.22 -1.07
N HIS A 83 5.54 -4.46 -0.79
CA HIS A 83 6.91 -4.97 -0.94
C HIS A 83 7.27 -6.00 0.12
N HIS A 84 6.81 -5.80 1.36
CA HIS A 84 7.07 -6.74 2.45
C HIS A 84 6.40 -8.10 2.21
N HIS A 85 5.29 -8.14 1.48
CA HIS A 85 4.54 -9.37 1.18
C HIS A 85 4.60 -9.75 -0.31
N GLN A 86 5.56 -9.21 -1.06
CA GLN A 86 5.60 -9.41 -2.51
C GLN A 86 5.69 -10.90 -2.90
N ASP A 87 6.50 -11.68 -2.17
CA ASP A 87 6.75 -13.10 -2.44
C ASP A 87 5.48 -13.93 -2.24
N GLU A 88 4.60 -13.47 -1.35
CA GLU A 88 3.30 -14.07 -1.08
C GLU A 88 2.28 -13.69 -2.16
N ILE A 89 2.21 -12.40 -2.51
CA ILE A 89 1.26 -11.88 -3.50
C ILE A 89 1.48 -12.55 -4.86
N VAL A 90 2.74 -12.74 -5.29
CA VAL A 90 3.06 -13.31 -6.61
C VAL A 90 2.69 -14.80 -6.76
N GLN A 91 2.32 -15.48 -5.68
CA GLN A 91 1.84 -16.88 -5.75
C GLN A 91 0.34 -16.98 -6.11
N ALA A 92 -0.40 -15.87 -6.09
CA ALA A 92 -1.81 -15.87 -6.44
C ALA A 92 -2.02 -16.27 -7.91
N GLN A 93 -3.02 -17.12 -8.19
CA GLN A 93 -3.23 -17.70 -9.53
C GLN A 93 -4.47 -17.17 -10.26
N ASN A 94 -5.29 -16.37 -9.57
CA ASN A 94 -6.53 -15.83 -10.10
C ASN A 94 -6.95 -14.57 -9.34
N LEU A 95 -7.97 -13.88 -9.85
CA LEU A 95 -8.48 -12.65 -9.25
C LEU A 95 -8.91 -12.81 -7.77
N PRO A 96 -9.66 -13.86 -7.37
CA PRO A 96 -9.95 -14.13 -5.96
C PRO A 96 -8.71 -14.21 -5.08
N ASP A 97 -7.68 -14.97 -5.50
CA ASP A 97 -6.44 -15.12 -4.74
C ASP A 97 -5.73 -13.78 -4.58
N ILE A 98 -5.63 -12.99 -5.65
CA ILE A 98 -5.02 -11.65 -5.61
C ILE A 98 -5.78 -10.76 -4.61
N CYS A 99 -7.11 -10.73 -4.70
CA CYS A 99 -7.93 -9.95 -3.77
C CYS A 99 -7.72 -10.40 -2.32
N GLU A 100 -7.57 -11.69 -2.07
CA GLU A 100 -7.35 -12.23 -0.73
C GLU A 100 -5.95 -11.92 -0.21
N SER A 101 -4.91 -12.05 -1.02
CA SER A 101 -3.55 -11.62 -0.67
C SER A 101 -3.55 -10.17 -0.22
N PHE A 102 -4.16 -9.25 -0.98
CA PHE A 102 -4.22 -7.83 -0.61
C PHE A 102 -5.06 -7.52 0.64
N LYS A 103 -6.00 -8.39 1.04
CA LYS A 103 -6.67 -8.29 2.34
C LYS A 103 -5.80 -8.84 3.46
N ARG A 104 -5.03 -9.90 3.20
CA ARG A 104 -4.16 -10.53 4.19
C ARG A 104 -2.99 -9.62 4.57
N ILE A 105 -2.42 -8.89 3.61
CA ILE A 105 -1.27 -8.01 3.87
C ILE A 105 -1.56 -6.85 4.82
N THR A 106 -2.84 -6.56 5.09
CA THR A 106 -3.26 -5.50 6.00
C THR A 106 -3.63 -6.03 7.39
N ARG A 107 -3.26 -7.29 7.70
CA ARG A 107 -3.54 -7.98 8.96
C ARG A 107 -2.30 -8.68 9.49
N GLY A 108 -2.33 -9.04 10.78
CA GLY A 108 -1.29 -9.82 11.45
C GLY A 108 -0.19 -8.98 12.10
N ALA A 109 0.76 -9.67 12.74
CA ALA A 109 1.73 -9.06 13.65
C ALA A 109 2.54 -7.91 13.03
N PHE A 110 2.83 -7.97 11.72
CA PHE A 110 3.59 -6.92 11.03
C PHE A 110 2.91 -5.54 11.08
N VAL A 111 1.59 -5.49 10.95
CA VAL A 111 0.83 -4.24 10.96
C VAL A 111 0.28 -3.87 12.34
N GLU A 112 0.35 -4.80 13.30
CA GLU A 112 0.00 -4.56 14.71
C GLU A 112 1.15 -3.86 15.46
N ASP A 113 2.40 -4.19 15.15
CA ASP A 113 3.55 -3.44 15.65
C ASP A 113 3.79 -2.16 14.82
N CYS A 114 3.08 -1.09 15.20
CA CYS A 114 3.19 0.21 14.51
C CYS A 114 4.62 0.78 14.49
N HIS A 115 5.45 0.47 15.50
CA HIS A 115 6.82 0.97 15.58
C HIS A 115 7.72 0.25 14.58
N ALA A 116 7.66 -1.08 14.54
CA ALA A 116 8.39 -1.86 13.56
C ALA A 116 7.93 -1.51 12.14
N PHE A 117 6.60 -1.48 11.92
CA PHE A 117 5.99 -1.16 10.63
C PHE A 117 6.51 0.16 10.04
N MET A 118 6.54 1.22 10.85
CA MET A 118 6.97 2.56 10.41
C MET A 118 8.48 2.70 10.24
N GLN A 119 9.29 1.74 10.71
CA GLN A 119 10.76 1.76 10.62
C GLN A 119 11.32 1.07 9.37
N VAL A 120 10.54 0.20 8.69
CA VAL A 120 10.98 -0.65 7.56
C VAL A 120 11.62 0.11 6.39
N ARG A 121 11.48 1.44 6.30
CA ARG A 121 12.09 2.26 5.23
C ARG A 121 12.83 3.51 5.70
N ARG A 122 13.34 3.54 6.93
CA ARG A 122 14.24 4.62 7.40
C ARG A 122 15.72 4.27 7.34
N THR A 123 16.09 3.06 6.93
CA THR A 123 17.48 2.70 6.66
C THR A 123 17.97 3.40 5.39
N ARG A 124 18.53 4.60 5.57
CA ARG A 124 19.42 5.21 4.58
C ARG A 124 20.53 4.20 4.27
N PRO A 125 20.97 4.01 3.01
CA PRO A 125 22.28 3.44 2.78
C PRO A 125 23.29 4.41 3.42
N HIS A 126 24.10 3.95 4.36
CA HIS A 126 25.27 4.72 4.78
C HIS A 126 26.16 4.91 3.55
N PRO A 127 26.57 6.15 3.21
CA PRO A 127 27.66 6.34 2.27
C PRO A 127 28.93 5.86 2.98
N THR A 128 29.49 4.76 2.49
CA THR A 128 30.89 4.38 2.70
C THR A 128 31.81 5.38 2.01
#